data_AF-A0A1I6SX01-F1
#
_entry.id   AF-A0A1I6SX01-F1
#
_cell.length_a   1.000
_cell.length_b   1.000
_cell.length_c   1.000
_cell.angle_alpha   90.00
_cell.angle_beta   90.00
_cell.angle_gamma   90.00
#
_symmetry.space_group_name_H-M   'P 1'
#
loop_
_entity.id
_entity.type
_entity.pdbx_description
1 polymer ?
#
loop_
_entity_poly.entity_id
_entity_poly.type
_entity_poly.pdbx_seq_one_letter_code
_entity_poly.pdbx_strand_id
1 'polypeptide(L)'
;MSKIKNFLSDFDDYELAFFAKFKLNTYLKNSQENIEKILFKRGLTKYRIEQLIKNNPKSKLADGKERCPRCYSDKIRNDKVELTNTSSGFGLSDKIATYDGMIGKATYKDEIICNVCGFWLKDPNEEKPKSLKTNLFRGIMTIIIGFFRG
;
A
#
# COMPACT_ATOMS: atom_id res chain seq x y z
N MET A 1 -25.65 -11.55 3.30
CA MET A 1 -24.49 -10.78 3.84
C MET A 1 -23.76 -10.13 2.66
N SER A 2 -23.31 -8.87 2.71
CA SER A 2 -22.70 -8.20 1.54
C SER A 2 -21.25 -8.66 1.31
N LYS A 3 -20.79 -8.70 0.05
CA LYS A 3 -19.42 -9.09 -0.32
C LYS A 3 -18.35 -8.28 0.44
N ILE A 4 -18.56 -6.97 0.60
CA ILE A 4 -17.67 -6.09 1.36
C ILE A 4 -17.58 -6.49 2.84
N LYS A 5 -18.70 -6.85 3.46
CA LYS A 5 -18.71 -7.26 4.87
C LYS A 5 -17.91 -8.54 5.09
N ASN A 6 -18.01 -9.50 4.16
CA ASN A 6 -17.23 -10.73 4.21
C ASN A 6 -15.74 -10.46 3.97
N PHE A 7 -15.41 -9.60 3.01
CA PHE A 7 -14.02 -9.20 2.77
C PHE A 7 -13.38 -8.55 4.01
N LEU A 8 -14.10 -7.63 4.67
CA LEU A 8 -13.62 -6.96 5.87
C LEU A 8 -13.66 -7.85 7.12
N SER A 9 -14.42 -8.95 7.12
CA SER A 9 -14.47 -9.83 8.28
C SER A 9 -13.18 -10.60 8.48
N ASP A 10 -12.42 -10.81 7.40
CA ASP A 10 -11.15 -11.53 7.42
C ASP A 10 -10.01 -10.71 8.05
N PHE A 11 -10.24 -9.41 8.28
CA PHE A 11 -9.26 -8.49 8.86
C PHE A 11 -9.50 -8.32 10.36
N ASP A 12 -8.40 -8.37 11.12
CA ASP A 12 -8.43 -7.97 12.53
C ASP A 12 -8.46 -6.43 12.69
N ASP A 13 -8.64 -5.96 13.92
CA ASP A 13 -8.77 -4.53 14.22
C ASP A 13 -7.55 -3.71 13.77
N TYR A 14 -6.33 -4.26 13.90
CA TYR A 14 -5.12 -3.58 13.45
C TYR A 14 -5.11 -3.47 11.93
N GLU A 15 -5.40 -4.56 11.22
CA GLU A 15 -5.51 -4.58 9.77
C GLU A 15 -6.59 -3.63 9.27
N LEU A 16 -7.76 -3.61 9.91
CA LEU A 16 -8.83 -2.67 9.58
C LEU A 16 -8.40 -1.22 9.80
N ALA A 17 -7.60 -0.92 10.82
CA ALA A 17 -7.06 0.43 11.01
C ALA A 17 -6.16 0.85 9.84
N PHE A 18 -5.26 -0.03 9.38
CA PHE A 18 -4.43 0.23 8.20
C PHE A 18 -5.26 0.31 6.92
N PHE A 19 -6.24 -0.57 6.73
CA PHE A 19 -7.17 -0.51 5.60
C PHE A 19 -7.90 0.85 5.57
N ALA A 20 -8.46 1.28 6.70
CA ALA A 20 -9.17 2.54 6.81
C ALA A 20 -8.27 3.73 6.49
N LYS A 21 -7.02 3.71 6.96
CA LYS A 21 -6.07 4.81 6.75
C LYS A 21 -5.58 4.93 5.31
N PHE A 22 -5.32 3.81 4.64
CA PHE A 22 -4.58 3.81 3.37
C PHE A 22 -5.43 3.44 2.15
N LYS A 23 -6.50 2.66 2.33
CA LYS A 23 -7.26 2.08 1.21
C LYS A 23 -8.70 2.59 1.13
N LEU A 24 -9.31 3.02 2.24
CA LEU A 24 -10.71 3.49 2.24
C LEU A 24 -10.99 4.55 1.16
N ASN A 25 -10.13 5.57 1.06
CA ASN A 25 -10.30 6.67 0.12
C ASN A 25 -10.15 6.28 -1.36
N THR A 26 -9.66 5.07 -1.65
CA THR A 26 -9.57 4.58 -3.04
C THR A 26 -10.87 3.96 -3.54
N TYR A 27 -11.85 3.75 -2.66
CA TYR A 27 -13.18 3.23 -3.03
C TYR A 27 -14.12 4.35 -3.47
N LEU A 28 -15.18 4.01 -4.21
CA LEU A 28 -16.26 4.94 -4.54
C LEU A 28 -16.98 5.42 -3.27
N LYS A 29 -17.47 6.67 -3.26
CA LYS A 29 -18.10 7.31 -2.09
C LYS A 29 -19.20 6.45 -1.42
N ASN A 30 -20.11 5.87 -2.20
CA ASN A 30 -21.16 4.99 -1.67
C ASN A 30 -20.59 3.73 -0.98
N SER A 31 -19.45 3.22 -1.47
CA SER A 31 -18.75 2.10 -0.81
C SER A 31 -18.04 2.56 0.46
N GLN A 32 -17.44 3.75 0.46
CA GLN A 32 -16.81 4.33 1.65
C GLN A 32 -17.82 4.44 2.80
N GLU A 33 -19.00 5.03 2.57
CA GLU A 33 -20.04 5.17 3.59
C GLU A 33 -20.48 3.82 4.18
N ASN A 34 -20.59 2.79 3.34
CA ASN A 34 -20.92 1.44 3.79
C ASN A 34 -19.80 0.81 4.63
N ILE A 35 -18.55 1.02 4.23
CA ILE A 35 -17.38 0.54 4.96
C ILE A 35 -17.26 1.25 6.31
N GLU A 36 -17.42 2.58 6.34
CA GLU A 36 -17.37 3.38 7.57
C GLU A 36 -18.42 2.92 8.58
N LYS A 37 -19.64 2.60 8.14
CA LYS A 37 -20.67 1.99 9.00
C LYS A 37 -20.22 0.65 9.59
N ILE A 38 -19.50 -0.18 8.82
CA ILE A 38 -18.95 -1.46 9.31
C ILE A 38 -17.84 -1.22 10.33
N LEU A 39 -16.91 -0.30 10.05
CA LEU A 39 -15.83 0.07 10.96
C LEU A 39 -16.36 0.65 12.27
N PHE A 40 -17.36 1.54 12.18
CA PHE A 40 -18.02 2.13 13.34
C PHE A 40 -18.71 1.05 14.20
N LYS A 41 -19.40 0.09 13.59
CA LYS A 41 -20.00 -1.05 14.30
C LYS A 41 -18.98 -1.94 15.02
N ARG A 42 -17.73 -1.98 14.54
CA ARG A 42 -16.59 -2.63 15.23
C ARG A 42 -15.93 -1.71 16.27
N GLY A 43 -16.46 -0.52 16.50
CA GLY A 43 -15.91 0.46 17.45
C GLY A 43 -14.62 1.12 16.97
N LEU A 44 -14.32 1.10 15.67
CA LEU A 44 -13.13 1.70 15.06
C LEU A 44 -13.39 3.18 14.74
N THR A 45 -13.29 4.03 15.77
CA THR A 45 -13.30 5.49 15.60
C THR A 45 -11.97 5.98 15.03
N LYS A 46 -11.93 7.21 14.50
CA LYS A 46 -10.69 7.84 14.00
C LYS A 46 -9.56 7.81 15.04
N TYR A 47 -9.87 8.16 16.29
CA TYR A 47 -8.91 8.10 17.39
C TYR A 47 -8.40 6.68 17.63
N ARG A 48 -9.29 5.67 17.69
CA ARG A 48 -8.89 4.28 17.90
C ARG A 48 -8.03 3.75 16.75
N ILE A 49 -8.37 4.09 15.51
CA ILE A 49 -7.59 3.74 14.32
C ILE A 49 -6.15 4.25 14.45
N GLU A 50 -5.97 5.52 14.84
CA GLU A 50 -4.64 6.11 15.02
C GLU A 50 -3.84 5.41 16.14
N GLN A 51 -4.49 5.06 17.26
CA GLN A 51 -3.85 4.31 18.34
C GLN A 51 -3.43 2.89 17.91
N LEU A 52 -4.29 2.17 17.18
CA LEU A 52 -3.99 0.83 16.68
C LEU A 52 -2.80 0.85 15.71
N ILE A 53 -2.74 1.84 14.82
CA ILE A 53 -1.61 2.01 13.89
C ILE A 53 -0.31 2.29 14.66
N LYS A 54 -0.35 3.19 15.65
CA LYS A 54 0.83 3.56 16.44
C LYS A 54 1.39 2.38 17.24
N ASN A 55 0.52 1.56 17.83
CA ASN A 55 0.92 0.48 18.71
C ASN A 55 1.24 -0.83 18.00
N ASN A 56 0.86 -0.96 16.71
CA ASN A 56 0.79 -2.20 15.94
C ASN A 56 1.79 -3.31 16.39
N PRO A 57 1.31 -4.34 17.12
CA PRO A 57 2.18 -5.38 17.67
C PRO A 57 2.78 -6.28 16.59
N LYS A 58 2.15 -6.35 15.41
CA LYS A 58 2.60 -7.21 14.30
C LYS A 58 3.98 -6.84 13.78
N SER A 59 4.43 -5.61 14.02
CA SER A 59 5.80 -5.16 13.70
C SER A 59 6.91 -5.91 14.45
N LYS A 60 6.56 -6.64 15.53
CA LYS A 60 7.50 -7.34 16.40
C LYS A 60 7.40 -8.87 16.31
N LEU A 61 6.57 -9.40 15.40
CA LEU A 61 6.39 -10.85 15.25
C LEU A 61 7.62 -11.45 14.56
N ALA A 62 8.21 -12.47 15.21
CA ALA A 62 9.28 -13.28 14.64
C ALA A 62 8.72 -14.66 14.27
N ASP A 63 7.91 -14.71 13.20
CA ASP A 63 7.25 -15.94 12.74
C ASP A 63 7.72 -16.39 11.34
N GLY A 64 8.77 -15.76 10.80
CA GLY A 64 9.38 -16.12 9.52
C GLY A 64 8.50 -15.86 8.28
N LYS A 65 7.31 -15.27 8.46
CA LYS A 65 6.39 -14.97 7.35
C LYS A 65 6.80 -13.71 6.61
N GLU A 66 6.62 -13.72 5.29
CA GLU A 66 6.66 -12.49 4.50
C GLU A 66 5.48 -11.59 4.88
N ARG A 67 5.77 -10.31 5.17
CA ARG A 67 4.79 -9.35 5.66
C ARG A 67 4.93 -8.03 4.93
N CYS A 68 3.81 -7.34 4.78
CA CYS A 68 3.81 -5.99 4.23
C CYS A 68 4.64 -5.05 5.12
N PRO A 69 5.62 -4.29 4.57
CA PRO A 69 6.46 -3.40 5.38
C PRO A 69 5.70 -2.20 5.97
N ARG A 70 4.49 -1.90 5.47
CA ARG A 70 3.66 -0.79 5.95
C ARG A 70 2.76 -1.19 7.13
N CYS A 71 2.00 -2.29 6.99
CA CYS A 71 1.01 -2.70 7.98
C CYS A 71 1.36 -4.00 8.72
N TYR A 72 2.45 -4.67 8.33
CA TYR A 72 2.91 -5.95 8.87
C TYR A 72 1.89 -7.10 8.76
N SER A 73 0.88 -6.97 7.89
CA SER A 73 -0.02 -8.08 7.56
C SER A 73 0.67 -9.07 6.61
N ASP A 74 0.38 -10.35 6.79
CA ASP A 74 0.75 -11.45 5.90
C ASP A 74 -0.29 -11.67 4.77
N LYS A 75 -1.36 -10.86 4.72
CA LYS A 75 -2.38 -10.89 3.65
C LYS A 75 -1.87 -10.21 2.39
N ILE A 76 -0.98 -10.91 1.69
CA ILE A 76 -0.36 -10.49 0.43
C ILE A 76 -1.11 -11.15 -0.73
N ARG A 77 -1.46 -10.36 -1.75
CA ARG A 77 -2.04 -10.81 -3.01
C ARG A 77 -0.93 -10.85 -4.06
N ASN A 78 -0.88 -11.94 -4.83
CA ASN A 78 0.03 -12.12 -5.95
C ASN A 78 -0.81 -12.33 -7.21
N ASP A 79 -0.63 -11.46 -8.20
CA ASP A 79 -1.36 -11.50 -9.46
C ASP A 79 -0.39 -11.51 -10.62
N LYS A 80 -0.79 -12.14 -11.72
CA LYS A 80 -0.04 -12.06 -12.98
C LYS A 80 -0.56 -10.90 -13.79
N VAL A 81 0.27 -9.91 -14.02
CA VAL A 81 -0.04 -8.73 -14.84
C VAL A 81 0.81 -8.73 -16.10
N GLU A 82 0.24 -8.22 -17.19
CA GLU A 82 0.96 -8.05 -18.44
C GLU A 82 2.07 -7.00 -18.25
N LEU A 83 3.27 -7.32 -18.74
CA LEU A 83 4.39 -6.38 -18.72
C LEU A 83 4.22 -5.40 -19.88
N THR A 84 3.80 -4.18 -19.55
CA THR A 84 3.59 -3.10 -20.52
C THR A 84 4.74 -2.11 -20.53
N ASN A 85 5.47 -1.97 -19.42
CA ASN A 85 6.64 -1.11 -19.32
C ASN A 85 7.93 -1.89 -19.60
N THR A 86 8.30 -2.01 -20.87
CA THR A 86 9.55 -2.65 -21.31
C THR A 86 10.73 -1.67 -21.35
N SER A 87 10.48 -0.39 -21.10
CA SER A 87 11.44 0.70 -21.32
C SER A 87 12.44 0.93 -20.18
N SER A 88 12.17 0.42 -18.96
CA SER A 88 12.97 0.71 -17.76
C SER A 88 13.90 -0.41 -17.31
N GLY A 89 13.92 -1.56 -17.99
CA GLY A 89 14.63 -2.75 -17.54
C GLY A 89 15.80 -3.19 -18.45
N PHE A 90 16.96 -3.47 -17.83
CA PHE A 90 18.15 -4.05 -18.48
C PHE A 90 18.20 -5.59 -18.37
N GLY A 91 17.08 -6.27 -18.12
CA GLY A 91 17.01 -7.71 -17.87
C GLY A 91 16.64 -8.58 -19.08
N LEU A 92 17.01 -9.86 -19.03
CA LEU A 92 16.61 -10.87 -20.05
C LEU A 92 15.09 -10.93 -20.23
N SER A 93 14.33 -10.81 -19.14
CA SER A 93 12.86 -10.79 -19.17
C SER A 93 12.27 -9.64 -19.97
N ASP A 94 12.94 -8.49 -20.00
CA ASP A 94 12.43 -7.28 -20.64
C ASP A 94 12.69 -7.33 -22.14
N LYS A 95 13.82 -7.95 -22.53
CA LYS A 95 14.10 -8.31 -23.92
C LYS A 95 13.08 -9.32 -24.46
N ILE A 96 12.74 -10.34 -23.67
CA ILE A 96 11.70 -11.32 -24.04
C ILE A 96 10.36 -10.62 -24.23
N ALA A 97 9.95 -9.75 -23.29
CA ALA A 97 8.70 -9.01 -23.40
C ALA A 97 8.64 -8.05 -24.60
N THR A 98 9.75 -7.40 -24.92
CA THR A 98 9.85 -6.56 -26.11
C THR A 98 9.70 -7.40 -27.38
N TYR A 99 10.39 -8.54 -27.45
CA TYR A 99 10.30 -9.46 -28.58
C TYR A 99 8.89 -10.04 -28.72
N ASP A 100 8.29 -10.51 -27.63
CA ASP A 100 6.92 -11.02 -27.57
C ASP A 100 5.94 -9.96 -28.08
N GLY A 101 6.06 -8.71 -27.63
CA GLY A 101 5.25 -7.60 -28.13
C GLY A 101 5.38 -7.38 -29.64
N MET A 102 6.58 -7.51 -30.21
CA MET A 102 6.80 -7.39 -31.67
C MET A 102 6.12 -8.50 -32.48
N ILE A 103 5.93 -9.68 -31.90
CA ILE A 103 5.26 -10.84 -32.54
C ILE A 103 3.81 -11.02 -32.09
N GLY A 104 3.22 -10.02 -31.41
CA GLY A 104 1.83 -10.03 -30.95
C GLY A 104 1.55 -10.95 -29.76
N LYS A 105 2.56 -11.25 -28.94
CA LYS A 105 2.43 -12.02 -27.70
C LYS A 105 2.56 -11.12 -26.48
N ALA A 106 1.88 -11.51 -25.40
CA ALA A 106 1.95 -10.84 -24.10
C ALA A 106 2.86 -11.62 -23.13
N THR A 107 3.76 -10.92 -22.46
CA THR A 107 4.55 -11.46 -21.34
C THR A 107 3.91 -11.04 -20.02
N TYR A 108 3.84 -11.95 -19.06
CA TYR A 108 3.26 -11.70 -17.74
C TYR A 108 4.33 -11.75 -16.65
N LYS A 109 4.23 -10.88 -15.64
CA LYS A 109 5.04 -10.89 -14.43
C LYS A 109 4.18 -10.83 -13.18
N ASP A 110 4.74 -11.31 -12.07
CA ASP A 110 4.08 -11.23 -10.78
C ASP A 110 4.07 -9.78 -10.25
N GLU A 111 2.87 -9.27 -10.01
CA GLU A 111 2.57 -8.11 -9.18
C GLU A 111 2.27 -8.61 -7.76
N ILE A 112 2.88 -7.97 -6.76
CA ILE A 112 2.70 -8.36 -5.36
C ILE A 112 2.22 -7.15 -4.57
N ILE A 113 1.00 -7.22 -4.02
CA ILE A 113 0.35 -6.12 -3.31
C ILE A 113 -0.22 -6.58 -1.96
N CYS A 114 -0.06 -5.75 -0.93
CA CYS A 114 -0.74 -5.97 0.34
C CYS A 114 -2.25 -5.74 0.21
N ASN A 115 -3.05 -6.78 0.48
CA ASN A 115 -4.50 -6.72 0.34
C ASN A 115 -5.16 -5.78 1.37
N VAL A 116 -4.50 -5.56 2.50
CA VAL A 116 -4.96 -4.68 3.60
C VAL A 116 -4.75 -3.21 3.27
N CYS A 117 -3.50 -2.78 3.06
CA CYS A 117 -3.15 -1.37 2.95
C CYS A 117 -2.83 -0.89 1.53
N GLY A 118 -2.89 -1.79 0.54
CA GLY A 118 -2.61 -1.47 -0.87
C GLY A 118 -1.16 -1.13 -1.17
N PHE A 119 -0.21 -1.47 -0.29
CA PHE A 119 1.22 -1.27 -0.56
C PHE A 119 1.70 -2.28 -1.61
N TRP A 120 2.39 -1.79 -2.65
CA TRP A 120 3.00 -2.64 -3.68
C TRP A 120 4.38 -3.10 -3.20
N LEU A 121 4.56 -4.41 -3.05
CA LEU A 121 5.83 -5.05 -2.74
C LEU A 121 6.64 -5.27 -4.02
N LYS A 122 5.96 -5.59 -5.13
CA LYS A 122 6.55 -5.74 -6.45
C LYS A 122 5.64 -5.07 -7.48
N ASP A 123 6.18 -4.09 -8.19
CA ASP A 123 5.53 -3.30 -9.24
C ASP A 123 6.26 -3.54 -10.56
N PRO A 124 5.82 -4.54 -11.37
CA PRO A 124 6.52 -4.89 -12.59
C PRO A 124 6.43 -3.81 -13.69
N ASN A 125 5.45 -2.91 -13.62
CA ASN A 125 5.22 -1.88 -14.64
C ASN A 125 5.64 -0.46 -14.19
N GLU A 126 6.16 -0.30 -12.97
CA GLU A 126 6.46 1.00 -12.35
C GLU A 126 5.26 1.97 -12.39
N GLU A 127 4.05 1.45 -12.26
CA GLU A 127 2.81 2.26 -12.29
C GLU A 127 2.70 3.19 -11.09
N LYS A 128 3.39 2.85 -9.99
CA LYS A 128 3.43 3.72 -8.82
C LYS A 128 4.03 5.07 -9.19
N PRO A 129 3.34 6.19 -8.93
CA PRO A 129 3.92 7.51 -9.12
C PRO A 129 5.19 7.60 -8.26
N LYS A 130 6.34 7.80 -8.91
CA LYS A 130 7.62 8.02 -8.24
C LYS A 130 7.42 9.22 -7.33
N SER A 131 7.43 9.00 -6.01
CA SER A 131 7.36 10.10 -5.07
C SER A 131 8.56 10.99 -5.36
N LEU A 132 8.33 12.16 -5.95
CA LEU A 132 9.27 13.27 -5.93
C LEU A 132 9.53 13.54 -4.45
N LYS A 133 10.57 12.90 -3.90
CA LYS A 133 11.07 13.24 -2.57
C LYS A 133 11.58 14.66 -2.70
N THR A 134 10.74 15.61 -2.29
CA THR A 134 11.13 16.99 -2.04
C THR A 134 12.21 16.98 -0.95
N ASN A 135 13.46 16.88 -1.38
CA ASN A 135 14.64 17.23 -0.61
C ASN A 135 14.69 18.76 -0.40
N LEU A 136 13.66 19.37 0.21
CA LEU A 136 13.60 20.82 0.40
C LEU A 136 13.27 21.29 1.82
N PHE A 137 13.08 20.41 2.80
CA PHE A 137 12.76 20.81 4.19
C PHE A 137 13.74 20.29 5.24
N ARG A 138 15.04 20.48 5.01
CA ARG A 138 16.07 20.38 6.08
C ARG A 138 17.01 21.60 6.19
N GLY A 139 16.85 22.64 5.36
CA GLY A 139 17.79 23.76 5.30
C GLY A 139 17.35 25.09 5.93
N ILE A 140 16.06 25.31 6.25
CA ILE A 140 15.56 26.68 6.55
C ILE A 140 15.04 26.86 7.99
N MET A 141 14.95 25.81 8.82
CA MET A 141 14.52 25.95 10.23
C MET A 141 15.65 26.21 11.24
N THR A 142 16.90 26.34 10.79
CA THR A 142 18.03 26.66 11.69
C THR A 142 18.42 28.15 11.66
N ILE A 143 17.77 28.99 10.84
CA ILE A 143 18.16 30.41 10.70
C ILE A 143 17.23 31.38 11.45
N ILE A 144 15.99 31.00 11.81
CA ILE A 144 15.01 31.96 12.36
C ILE A 144 14.93 31.99 13.91
N ILE A 145 15.49 31.02 14.63
CA ILE A 145 15.47 31.00 16.12
C ILE A 145 16.81 31.51 16.73
N GLY A 146 17.71 32.06 15.91
CA GLY A 146 19.01 32.59 16.36
C GLY A 146 19.10 34.12 16.49
N PHE A 147 18.06 34.88 16.08
CA PHE A 147 18.18 36.35 15.91
C PHE A 147 17.35 37.19 16.89
N PHE A 148 16.84 36.61 17.98
CA PHE A 148 16.10 37.35 19.03
C PHE A 148 16.63 37.16 20.46
N ARG A 149 17.88 36.71 20.61
CA ARG A 149 18.62 36.79 21.88
C ARG A 149 20.09 37.08 21.61
N GLY A 150 20.40 38.38 21.56
CA GLY A 150 21.73 38.97 21.50
C GLY A 150 21.57 40.47 21.62
#